data_AF-A0A377BBY3-F1
#
_entry.id   AF-A0A377BBY3-F1
#
_cell.length_a   1.000
_cell.length_b   1.000
_cell.length_c   1.000
_cell.angle_alpha   90.00
_cell.angle_beta   90.00
_cell.angle_gamma   90.00
#
_symmetry.space_group_name_H-M   'P 1'
#
loop_
_entity.id
_entity.type
_entity.pdbx_description
1 polymer ?
#
loop_
_entity_poly.entity_id
_entity_poly.type
_entity_poly.pdbx_seq_one_letter_code
_entity_poly.pdbx_strand_id
1 'polypeptide(L)' 'MARLFTPSESKYYLMALDAGTGSIRAVIFDLEGNQIAVDRRSGGIWQ' A
#
# COMPACT_ATOMS: atom_id res chain seq x y z
N MET A 1 3.16 -9.07 -19.26
CA MET A 1 4.16 -9.66 -18.35
C MET A 1 4.85 -8.53 -17.60
N ALA A 2 4.44 -8.24 -16.37
CA ALA A 2 5.20 -7.34 -15.51
C ALA A 2 6.22 -8.19 -14.74
N ARG A 3 7.51 -7.94 -14.96
CA ARG A 3 8.59 -8.62 -14.24
C ARG A 3 8.88 -7.79 -12.99
N LEU A 4 8.50 -8.29 -11.82
CA LEU A 4 8.84 -7.66 -10.54
C LEU A 4 10.30 -8.01 -10.21
N PHE A 5 11.20 -7.07 -10.50
CA PHE A 5 12.59 -7.17 -10.09
C PHE A 5 12.67 -6.58 -8.67
N THR A 6 12.80 -7.42 -7.63
CA THR A 6 13.07 -6.98 -6.26
C THR A 6 14.55 -7.23 -5.94
N PRO A 7 15.46 -6.28 -6.20
CA PRO A 7 16.83 -6.41 -5.77
C PRO A 7 16.97 -6.08 -4.28
N SER A 8 17.64 -6.99 -3.56
CA SER A 8 18.23 -6.88 -2.22
C SER A 8 17.32 -6.92 -0.98
N GLU A 9 17.81 -7.68 0.02
CA GLU A 9 17.57 -7.65 1.49
C GLU A 9 16.17 -7.25 1.93
N SER A 10 15.44 -8.14 2.63
CA SER A 10 14.06 -7.90 3.06
C SER A 10 13.92 -6.54 3.76
N LYS A 11 13.54 -5.50 3.01
CA LYS A 11 13.25 -4.19 3.55
C LYS A 11 11.90 -4.34 4.24
N TYR A 12 11.93 -4.41 5.55
CA TYR A 12 10.71 -4.34 6.34
C TYR A 12 10.04 -3.00 6.03
N TYR A 13 8.78 -3.07 5.61
CA TYR A 13 7.94 -1.92 5.38
C TYR A 13 6.80 -1.93 6.39
N LEU A 14 6.41 -0.75 6.84
CA LEU A 14 5.23 -0.58 7.68
C LEU A 14 4.04 -0.33 6.76
N MET A 15 2.90 -0.95 7.05
CA MET A 15 1.65 -0.70 6.35
C MET A 15 0.61 -0.19 7.34
N ALA A 16 0.00 0.95 7.04
CA ALA A 16 -1.20 1.42 7.72
C ALA A 16 -2.42 1.14 6.85
N LEU A 17 -3.41 0.46 7.42
CA LEU A 17 -4.71 0.23 6.81
C LEU A 17 -5.77 1.01 7.59
N ASP A 18 -6.53 1.84 6.89
CA ASP A 18 -7.75 2.44 7.43
C ASP A 18 -8.95 1.96 6.61
N ALA A 19 -9.95 1.44 7.31
CA ALA A 19 -11.21 1.00 6.72
C ALA A 19 -12.30 1.99 7.14
N GLY A 20 -12.70 2.85 6.21
CA GLY A 20 -13.85 3.75 6.36
C GLY A 20 -15.13 3.15 5.76
N THR A 21 -16.27 3.80 5.98
CA THR A 21 -17.56 3.39 5.40
C THR A 21 -17.52 3.51 3.87
N GLY A 22 -17.32 2.39 3.18
CA GLY A 22 -17.33 2.31 1.71
C GLY A 22 -15.96 2.44 1.03
N SER A 23 -14.85 2.48 1.78
CA SER A 23 -13.52 2.43 1.18
C SER A 23 -12.45 1.92 2.13
N ILE A 24 -11.41 1.30 1.58
CA ILE A 24 -10.19 0.93 2.30
C ILE A 24 -9.04 1.78 1.74
N ARG A 25 -8.24 2.36 2.63
CA ARG A 25 -6.98 3.02 2.29
C ARG A 25 -5.82 2.21 2.83
N ALA A 26 -4.82 1.97 1.99
CA ALA A 26 -3.55 1.37 2.35
C ALA A 26 -2.43 2.38 2.14
N VAL A 27 -1.54 2.51 3.12
CA VAL A 27 -0.36 3.36 3.04
C VAL A 27 0.86 2.55 3.42
N ILE A 28 1.90 2.59 2.59
CA ILE A 28 3.21 1.97 2.86
C ILE A 28 4.17 3.03 3.35
N PHE A 29 4.89 2.72 4.42
CA PHE A 29 5.98 3.53 4.96
C PHE A 29 7.28 2.72 5.02
N ASP A 30 8.41 3.40 4.97
CA ASP A 30 9.68 2.83 5.42
C ASP A 30 9.79 2.83 6.95
N LEU A 31 10.90 2.30 7.47
CA LEU A 31 11.18 2.26 8.91
C LEU A 31 11.54 3.62 9.52
N GLU A 32 11.84 4.62 8.68
CA GLU A 32 12.09 6.00 9.11
C GLU A 32 10.78 6.82 9.19
N GLY A 33 9.65 6.23 8.76
CA GLY A 33 8.34 6.85 8.77
C GLY A 33 8.00 7.63 7.49
N ASN A 34 8.80 7.53 6.43
CA ASN A 34 8.51 8.18 5.16
C ASN A 34 7.45 7.38 4.39
N GLN A 35 6.44 8.06 3.83
CA GLN A 35 5.43 7.45 2.98
C GLN A 35 6.02 7.10 1.61
N ILE A 36 5.88 5.84 1.20
CA ILE A 36 6.41 5.32 -0.08
C ILE A 36 5.29 5.11 -1.11
N ALA A 37 4.11 4.69 -0.66
CA ALA A 37 2.98 4.45 -1.54
C ALA A 37 1.65 4.62 -0.80
N VAL A 38 0.61 4.97 -1.56
CA VAL A 38 -0.78 5.04 -1.07
C VAL A 38 -1.71 4.45 -2.13
N ASP A 39 -2.67 3.64 -1.69
CA ASP A 39 -3.78 3.17 -2.51
C ASP A 39 -5.10 3.34 -1.75
N ARG A 40 -6.19 3.56 -2.49
CA ARG A 40 -7.54 3.65 -1.93
C ARG A 40 -8.52 2.94 -2.85
N ARG A 41 -9.16 1.90 -2.32
CA ARG A 41 -10.24 1.19 -3.01
C ARG A 41 -11.58 1.58 -2.42
N SER A 42 -12.45 2.20 -3.23
CA SER A 42 -13.86 2.36 -2.90
C SER A 42 -14.63 1.08 -3.23
N GLY A 43 -15.53 0.66 -2.34
CA GLY A 43 -16.35 -0.56 -2.47
C GLY A 43 -17.51 -0.44 -3.48
N GLY A 44 -17.35 0.34 -4.54
CA GLY A 44 -18.33 0.45 -5.61
C GLY A 44 -18.02 -0.54 -6.71
N ILE A 45 -18.97 -1.44 -7.00
CA ILE A 45 -18.96 -2.40 -8.14
C ILE A 45 -19.02 -1.72 -9.53
N TRP A 46 -18.55 -0.49 -9.65
CA TRP A 46 -18.63 0.33 -10.86
C TRP A 46 -17.25 0.90 -11.21
N GLN A 47 -16.28 0.02 -11.49
CA GLN A 47 -15.05 0.30 -12.23
C GLN A 47 -14.61 -1.00 -12.90
#